data_AF-A0A0C2D8Y5-F1
#
_entry.id   AF-A0A0C2D8Y5-F1
#
_cell.length_a   1.000
_cell.length_b   1.000
_cell.length_c   1.000
_cell.angle_alpha   90.00
_cell.angle_beta   90.00
_cell.angle_gamma   90.00
#
_symmetry.space_group_name_H-M   'P 1'
#
loop_
_entity.id
_entity.type
_entity.pdbx_description
1 polymer ?
#
loop_
_entity_poly.entity_id
_entity_poly.type
_entity_poly.pdbx_seq_one_letter_code
_entity_poly.pdbx_strand_id
1 'polypeptide(L)'
;MCVSHRSHSGNDAKHQKICSLPPNPGYGDCSSEPVIKFYFDAYDLKCKRFLFLNCKGSNQNRFDTEEECIRVCHYTACRPGEVIALTNSTTPIICEKPSQCSDGFRCSYDKLFRRHVCCGYSNLDRTCPESSVSYASPTQHSALHCSPSPITDQCPGDFVCLKKERAGHCCKPQREYCPLGQSPLNGTFSGHPQKCNLMQSQFACPEGYECIPPYRGNPWGYCCTTKIEARCPEGTKPYLYTENGQPQKCTVGVTTCR
;
A
#
# COMPACT_ATOMS: atom_id res chain seq x y z
N MET A 1 -27.26 -11.95 4.37
CA MET A 1 -27.13 -10.96 5.45
C MET A 1 -25.96 -10.06 5.11
N CYS A 2 -26.20 -8.78 4.86
CA CYS A 2 -25.14 -7.83 4.49
C CYS A 2 -24.44 -7.35 5.76
N VAL A 3 -23.14 -7.59 5.86
CA VAL A 3 -22.34 -7.18 7.02
C VAL A 3 -21.80 -5.78 6.77
N SER A 4 -22.18 -4.84 7.63
CA SER A 4 -21.63 -3.47 7.63
C SER A 4 -20.17 -3.51 8.06
N HIS A 5 -19.24 -3.29 7.14
CA HIS A 5 -17.85 -3.02 7.51
C HIS A 5 -17.79 -1.70 8.28
N ARG A 6 -17.46 -1.77 9.58
CA ARG A 6 -17.11 -0.59 10.39
C ARG A 6 -15.87 0.06 9.77
N SER A 7 -16.07 1.16 9.04
CA SER A 7 -15.00 2.05 8.61
C SER A 7 -14.28 2.59 9.84
N HIS A 8 -12.95 2.48 9.88
CA HIS A 8 -12.10 3.14 10.87
C HIS A 8 -12.09 4.65 10.58
N SER A 9 -13.18 5.30 11.01
CA SER A 9 -13.68 6.62 10.58
C SER A 9 -13.06 7.83 11.33
N GLY A 10 -11.80 7.75 11.77
CA GLY A 10 -11.16 8.83 12.53
C GLY A 10 -10.44 9.87 11.68
N ASN A 11 -9.54 9.42 10.79
CA ASN A 11 -8.72 10.31 9.97
C ASN A 11 -9.44 10.79 8.70
N ASP A 12 -10.28 9.96 8.09
CA ASP A 12 -11.02 10.30 6.87
C ASP A 12 -11.97 11.48 7.09
N ALA A 13 -12.71 11.47 8.22
CA ALA A 13 -13.60 12.56 8.59
C ALA A 13 -12.85 13.86 8.91
N LYS A 14 -11.61 13.76 9.43
CA LYS A 14 -10.76 14.92 9.73
C LYS A 14 -10.22 15.55 8.45
N HIS A 15 -9.69 14.77 7.51
CA HIS A 15 -9.23 15.28 6.21
C HIS A 15 -10.38 15.87 5.41
N GLN A 16 -11.54 15.21 5.41
CA GLN A 16 -12.75 15.72 4.79
C GLN A 16 -13.16 17.09 5.32
N LYS A 17 -13.04 17.31 6.64
CA LYS A 17 -13.33 18.59 7.27
C LYS A 17 -12.28 19.66 6.95
N ILE A 18 -11.02 19.31 6.74
CA ILE A 18 -9.95 20.27 6.40
C ILE A 18 -10.10 20.74 4.95
N CYS A 19 -10.18 19.78 4.02
CA CYS A 19 -10.11 20.04 2.58
C CYS A 19 -11.37 20.67 1.98
N SER A 20 -12.42 20.82 2.77
CA SER A 20 -13.64 21.53 2.40
C SER A 20 -13.71 22.97 2.91
N LEU A 21 -12.74 23.42 3.72
CA LEU A 21 -12.72 24.78 4.25
C LEU A 21 -12.21 25.78 3.20
N PRO A 22 -12.71 27.01 3.17
CA PRO A 22 -12.13 28.07 2.34
C PRO A 22 -10.73 28.45 2.84
N PRO A 23 -9.89 29.09 2.01
CA PRO A 23 -8.64 29.68 2.48
C PRO A 23 -8.92 30.71 3.56
N ASN A 24 -8.19 30.65 4.67
CA ASN A 24 -8.32 31.62 5.75
C ASN A 24 -6.94 32.16 6.13
N PRO A 25 -6.61 33.40 5.71
CA PRO A 25 -5.32 34.03 5.99
C PRO A 25 -5.11 34.36 7.48
N GLY A 26 -6.14 34.26 8.32
CA GLY A 26 -6.14 34.76 9.71
C GLY A 26 -6.53 36.24 9.77
N TYR A 27 -6.87 36.71 10.99
CA TYR A 27 -7.23 38.09 11.26
C TYR A 27 -6.75 38.52 12.65
N GLY A 28 -6.72 39.84 12.91
CA GLY A 28 -6.32 40.41 14.21
C GLY A 28 -4.81 40.48 14.40
N ASP A 29 -4.35 40.40 15.67
CA ASP A 29 -2.93 40.52 16.00
C ASP A 29 -2.12 39.35 15.44
N CYS A 30 -1.18 39.68 14.57
CA CYS A 30 -0.32 38.74 13.86
C CYS A 30 1.01 38.58 14.60
N SER A 31 1.50 37.35 14.66
CA SER A 31 2.68 37.00 15.47
C SER A 31 4.00 37.12 14.71
N SER A 32 3.95 37.24 13.38
CA SER A 32 5.11 37.30 12.48
C SER A 32 4.71 37.79 11.09
N GLU A 33 5.71 38.05 10.25
CA GLU A 33 5.52 38.46 8.85
C GLU A 33 4.67 37.46 8.05
N PRO A 34 3.87 37.90 7.07
CA PRO A 34 3.12 37.02 6.19
C PRO A 34 3.99 36.04 5.41
N VAL A 35 3.49 34.83 5.20
CA VAL A 35 4.18 33.75 4.49
C VAL A 35 3.30 33.12 3.43
N ILE A 36 3.89 32.65 2.34
CA ILE A 36 3.17 31.87 1.33
C ILE A 36 2.93 30.46 1.86
N LYS A 37 1.68 30.03 1.78
CA LYS A 37 1.21 28.67 2.11
C LYS A 37 0.32 28.16 0.99
N PHE A 38 -0.05 26.88 1.05
CA PHE A 38 -0.97 26.26 0.11
C PHE A 38 -2.29 25.94 0.79
N TYR A 39 -3.40 26.06 0.06
CA TYR A 39 -4.72 25.57 0.47
C TYR A 39 -5.31 24.74 -0.65
N PHE A 40 -6.20 23.82 -0.30
CA PHE A 40 -6.97 23.07 -1.27
C PHE A 40 -8.22 23.83 -1.69
N ASP A 41 -8.33 24.15 -2.96
CA ASP A 41 -9.53 24.72 -3.57
C ASP A 41 -10.46 23.57 -3.98
N ALA A 42 -11.57 23.41 -3.25
CA ALA A 42 -12.54 22.35 -3.50
C ALA A 42 -13.40 22.57 -4.75
N TYR A 43 -13.41 23.77 -5.34
CA TYR A 43 -14.11 24.07 -6.58
C TYR A 43 -13.26 23.67 -7.79
N ASP A 44 -12.00 24.11 -7.82
CA ASP A 44 -11.06 23.77 -8.89
C ASP A 44 -10.40 22.39 -8.70
N LEU A 45 -10.57 21.79 -7.52
CA LEU A 45 -9.93 20.56 -7.09
C LEU A 45 -8.41 20.61 -7.21
N LYS A 46 -7.82 21.74 -6.81
CA LYS A 46 -6.38 22.02 -6.93
C LYS A 46 -5.83 22.67 -5.68
N CYS A 47 -4.56 22.38 -5.41
CA CYS A 47 -3.80 23.11 -4.40
C CYS A 47 -3.33 24.44 -4.98
N LYS A 48 -3.62 25.53 -4.27
CA LYS A 48 -3.28 26.89 -4.70
C LYS A 48 -2.52 27.59 -3.59
N ARG A 49 -1.58 28.45 -3.99
CA ARG A 49 -0.87 29.33 -3.05
C ARG A 49 -1.80 30.44 -2.55
N PHE A 50 -1.66 30.81 -1.28
CA PHE A 50 -2.27 32.00 -0.69
C PHE A 50 -1.33 32.62 0.32
N LEU A 51 -1.55 33.91 0.60
CA LEU A 51 -0.82 34.62 1.63
C LEU A 51 -1.43 34.31 2.99
N PHE A 52 -0.69 33.63 3.86
CA PHE A 52 -1.06 33.41 5.25
C PHE A 52 -0.44 34.49 6.11
N LEU A 53 -1.26 35.23 6.86
CA LEU A 53 -0.82 36.44 7.57
C LEU A 53 -0.16 36.12 8.93
N ASN A 54 -0.04 34.84 9.31
CA ASN A 54 0.45 34.44 10.64
C ASN A 54 -0.33 35.06 11.81
N CYS A 55 -1.64 35.26 11.63
CA CYS A 55 -2.53 35.76 12.67
C CYS A 55 -3.42 34.65 13.25
N LYS A 56 -4.04 34.95 14.39
CA LYS A 56 -5.05 34.09 15.02
C LYS A 56 -6.28 33.93 14.11
N GLY A 57 -7.13 32.95 14.42
CA GLY A 57 -8.38 32.73 13.72
C GLY A 57 -8.27 32.09 12.32
N SER A 58 -7.08 31.65 11.91
CA SER A 58 -6.88 30.86 10.70
C SER A 58 -7.36 29.41 10.86
N ASN A 59 -7.64 28.73 9.74
CA ASN A 59 -8.09 27.35 9.73
C ASN A 59 -6.99 26.37 9.29
N GLN A 60 -7.31 25.06 9.27
CA GLN A 60 -6.37 24.00 8.96
C GLN A 60 -6.18 23.71 7.46
N ASN A 61 -6.94 24.34 6.55
CA ASN A 61 -6.72 24.20 5.11
C ASN A 61 -5.52 25.08 4.69
N ARG A 62 -4.35 24.72 5.22
CA ARG A 62 -3.10 25.45 5.12
C ARG A 62 -1.94 24.48 5.24
N PHE A 63 -1.13 24.43 4.19
CA PHE A 63 -0.02 23.50 4.04
C PHE A 63 1.26 24.24 3.66
N ASP A 64 2.41 23.68 4.01
CA ASP A 64 3.71 24.31 3.77
C ASP A 64 4.16 24.14 2.31
N THR A 65 3.80 23.02 1.68
CA THR A 65 4.10 22.75 0.27
C THR A 65 2.87 22.31 -0.52
N GLU A 66 2.94 22.43 -1.84
CA GLU A 66 1.88 21.98 -2.75
C GLU A 66 1.66 20.47 -2.63
N GLU A 67 2.75 19.71 -2.53
CA GLU A 67 2.72 18.27 -2.37
C GLU A 67 2.04 17.87 -1.07
N GLU A 68 2.25 18.62 0.02
CA GLU A 68 1.54 18.37 1.28
C GLU A 68 0.03 18.57 1.13
N CYS A 69 -0.37 19.67 0.51
CA CYS A 69 -1.77 19.92 0.22
C CYS A 69 -2.39 18.80 -0.63
N ILE A 70 -1.67 18.37 -1.67
CA ILE A 70 -2.12 17.30 -2.56
C ILE A 70 -2.26 15.99 -1.79
N ARG A 71 -1.27 15.68 -0.94
CA ARG A 71 -1.29 14.50 -0.08
C ARG A 71 -2.50 14.48 0.83
N VAL A 72 -2.82 15.58 1.50
CA VAL A 72 -3.91 15.60 2.48
C VAL A 72 -5.27 15.58 1.78
N CYS A 73 -5.42 16.30 0.67
CA CYS A 73 -6.73 16.58 0.08
C CYS A 73 -7.08 15.79 -1.17
N HIS A 74 -6.12 15.18 -1.87
CA HIS A 74 -6.44 14.24 -2.95
C HIS A 74 -6.55 12.79 -2.48
N TYR A 75 -6.00 12.44 -1.32
CA TYR A 75 -5.92 11.05 -0.84
C TYR A 75 -7.19 10.60 -0.08
N THR A 76 -8.20 11.47 0.05
CA THR A 76 -9.49 11.16 0.69
C THR A 76 -10.23 9.98 0.07
N ALA A 77 -9.89 9.60 -1.17
CA ALA A 77 -10.43 8.45 -1.87
C ALA A 77 -9.69 7.12 -1.61
N CYS A 78 -8.46 7.18 -1.10
CA CYS A 78 -7.56 6.04 -1.02
C CYS A 78 -7.73 5.30 0.33
N ARG A 79 -7.44 3.99 0.34
CA ARG A 79 -7.47 3.21 1.57
C ARG A 79 -6.25 3.54 2.44
N PRO A 80 -6.29 3.24 3.75
CA PRO A 80 -5.12 3.37 4.60
C PRO A 80 -3.89 2.68 3.99
N GLY A 81 -2.79 3.42 3.90
CA GLY A 81 -1.52 2.94 3.33
C GLY A 81 -1.39 3.06 1.81
N GLU A 82 -2.47 3.33 1.08
CA GLU A 82 -2.40 3.60 -0.36
C GLU A 82 -1.98 5.06 -0.61
N VAL A 83 -1.36 5.28 -1.77
CA VAL A 83 -1.09 6.58 -2.34
C VAL A 83 -1.96 6.83 -3.56
N ILE A 84 -2.21 8.11 -3.89
CA ILE A 84 -2.82 8.48 -5.17
C ILE A 84 -1.79 8.40 -6.29
N ALA A 85 -2.22 8.00 -7.49
CA ALA A 85 -1.39 8.12 -8.68
C ALA A 85 -1.41 9.57 -9.18
N LEU A 86 -0.21 10.11 -9.41
CA LEU A 86 -0.01 11.48 -9.87
C LEU A 86 0.67 11.48 -11.24
N THR A 87 0.23 12.38 -12.09
CA THR A 87 0.94 12.83 -13.30
C THR A 87 1.73 14.07 -12.94
N ASN A 88 2.97 14.15 -13.42
CA ASN A 88 3.89 15.28 -13.20
C ASN A 88 3.97 15.71 -11.72
N SER A 89 3.96 14.74 -10.80
CA SER A 89 4.05 14.92 -9.33
C SER A 89 2.91 15.66 -8.64
N THR A 90 2.01 16.35 -9.35
CA THR A 90 0.97 17.16 -8.70
C THR A 90 -0.46 16.87 -9.14
N THR A 91 -0.65 16.30 -10.31
CA THR A 91 -1.99 16.18 -10.91
C THR A 91 -2.52 14.75 -10.76
N PRO A 92 -3.62 14.50 -10.02
CA PRO A 92 -4.22 13.18 -9.89
C PRO A 92 -4.60 12.55 -11.23
N ILE A 93 -4.34 11.25 -11.36
CA ILE A 93 -4.87 10.47 -12.48
C ILE A 93 -6.35 10.17 -12.21
N ILE A 94 -7.22 10.79 -13.00
CA ILE A 94 -8.65 10.53 -13.01
C ILE A 94 -8.92 9.25 -13.82
N CYS A 95 -9.80 8.40 -13.33
CA CYS A 95 -10.16 7.14 -13.97
C CYS A 95 -11.67 6.99 -14.06
N GLU A 96 -12.17 6.31 -15.08
CA GLU A 96 -13.55 5.88 -15.21
C GLU A 96 -13.64 4.35 -15.15
N LYS A 97 -12.57 3.67 -15.57
CA LYS A 97 -12.43 2.23 -15.56
C LYS A 97 -11.06 1.80 -14.99
N PRO A 98 -10.95 0.57 -14.44
CA PRO A 98 -9.71 0.08 -13.85
C PRO A 98 -8.49 0.10 -14.79
N SER A 99 -8.70 -0.08 -16.10
CA SER A 99 -7.61 -0.13 -17.09
C SER A 99 -6.87 1.19 -17.32
N GLN A 100 -7.34 2.30 -16.75
CA GLN A 100 -6.66 3.61 -16.83
C GLN A 100 -5.64 3.79 -15.70
N CYS A 101 -5.67 2.93 -14.69
CA CYS A 101 -4.70 2.96 -13.60
C CYS A 101 -3.51 2.06 -13.93
N SER A 102 -2.30 2.54 -13.61
CA SER A 102 -1.09 1.76 -13.72
C SER A 102 -1.11 0.51 -12.84
N ASP A 103 -0.26 -0.46 -13.16
CA ASP A 103 -0.13 -1.69 -12.38
C ASP A 103 0.11 -1.40 -10.89
N GLY A 104 -0.69 -2.04 -10.03
CA GLY A 104 -0.68 -1.81 -8.58
C GLY A 104 -1.62 -0.70 -8.10
N PHE A 105 -2.32 -0.02 -9.02
CA PHE A 105 -3.35 0.97 -8.71
C PHE A 105 -4.73 0.50 -9.15
N ARG A 106 -5.75 0.91 -8.39
CA ARG A 106 -7.16 0.67 -8.63
C ARG A 106 -7.90 1.99 -8.76
N CYS A 107 -8.96 1.99 -9.56
CA CYS A 107 -9.84 3.14 -9.64
C CYS A 107 -10.71 3.23 -8.38
N SER A 108 -10.62 4.33 -7.64
CA SER A 108 -11.29 4.56 -6.35
C SER A 108 -12.21 5.77 -6.43
N TYR A 109 -13.43 5.66 -5.90
CA TYR A 109 -14.37 6.77 -5.85
C TYR A 109 -14.14 7.66 -4.63
N ASP A 110 -13.90 8.95 -4.88
CA ASP A 110 -13.83 10.00 -3.89
C ASP A 110 -15.24 10.53 -3.59
N LYS A 111 -15.76 10.23 -2.40
CA LYS A 111 -17.09 10.68 -1.98
C LYS A 111 -17.16 12.19 -1.76
N LEU A 112 -16.05 12.83 -1.39
CA LEU A 112 -16.01 14.26 -1.06
C LEU A 112 -16.08 15.11 -2.33
N PHE A 113 -15.32 14.73 -3.35
CA PHE A 113 -15.22 15.50 -4.59
C PHE A 113 -16.00 14.89 -5.76
N ARG A 114 -16.72 13.78 -5.53
CA ARG A 114 -17.55 13.08 -6.52
C ARG A 114 -16.81 12.76 -7.82
N ARG A 115 -15.58 12.28 -7.70
CA ARG A 115 -14.73 11.87 -8.82
C ARG A 115 -14.08 10.52 -8.54
N HIS A 116 -13.49 9.95 -9.57
CA HIS A 116 -12.75 8.70 -9.47
C HIS A 116 -11.26 8.95 -9.71
N VAL A 117 -10.40 8.42 -8.85
CA VAL A 117 -8.95 8.60 -8.90
C VAL A 117 -8.24 7.26 -8.74
N CYS A 118 -7.06 7.12 -9.33
CA CYS A 118 -6.24 5.92 -9.16
C CYS A 118 -5.56 5.94 -7.79
N CYS A 119 -5.82 4.93 -6.95
CA CYS A 119 -5.20 4.71 -5.65
C CYS A 119 -4.50 3.36 -5.62
N GLY A 120 -3.33 3.26 -4.99
CA GLY A 120 -2.54 2.03 -4.99
C GLY A 120 -1.33 2.10 -4.09
N TYR A 121 -0.52 1.06 -4.09
CA TYR A 121 0.74 1.05 -3.35
C TYR A 121 1.90 1.35 -4.31
N SER A 122 2.92 2.05 -3.82
CA SER A 122 4.06 2.47 -4.62
C SER A 122 5.36 2.30 -3.84
N ASN A 123 6.47 2.29 -4.56
CA ASN A 123 7.83 2.32 -4.01
C ASN A 123 8.64 3.46 -4.64
N LEU A 124 7.97 4.59 -4.91
CA LEU A 124 8.59 5.75 -5.55
C LEU A 124 9.72 6.34 -4.70
N ASP A 125 9.62 6.24 -3.38
CA ASP A 125 10.64 6.64 -2.42
C ASP A 125 11.83 5.66 -2.35
N ARG A 126 11.76 4.53 -3.06
CA ARG A 126 12.77 3.45 -3.10
C ARG A 126 13.13 2.93 -1.71
N THR A 127 12.20 3.05 -0.77
CA THR A 127 12.42 2.62 0.61
C THR A 127 12.36 1.11 0.71
N CYS A 128 11.44 0.48 -0.01
CA CYS A 128 11.33 -0.96 -0.09
C CYS A 128 12.22 -1.52 -1.22
N PRO A 129 12.56 -2.82 -1.20
CA PRO A 129 13.36 -3.44 -2.26
C PRO A 129 12.65 -3.45 -3.63
N GLU A 130 13.38 -3.80 -4.69
CA GLU A 130 12.78 -3.90 -6.04
C GLU A 130 11.62 -4.91 -6.06
N SER A 131 10.62 -4.65 -6.92
CA SER A 131 9.38 -5.45 -7.03
C SER A 131 8.53 -5.52 -5.75
N SER A 132 8.74 -4.61 -4.81
CA SER A 132 7.92 -4.44 -3.62
C SER A 132 7.39 -3.02 -3.50
N VAL A 133 6.37 -2.85 -2.66
CA VAL A 133 5.66 -1.60 -2.43
C VAL A 133 5.60 -1.31 -0.93
N SER A 134 5.53 -0.02 -0.58
CA SER A 134 5.46 0.42 0.81
C SER A 134 4.02 0.68 1.26
N TYR A 135 3.78 0.52 2.56
CA TYR A 135 2.58 1.05 3.20
C TYR A 135 2.83 2.52 3.48
N ALA A 136 2.10 3.44 2.85
CA ALA A 136 2.32 4.86 3.07
C ALA A 136 1.84 5.30 4.46
N SER A 137 2.68 6.06 5.18
CA SER A 137 2.30 6.68 6.44
C SER A 137 1.16 7.68 6.21
N PRO A 138 0.08 7.67 7.03
CA PRO A 138 -1.01 8.65 6.89
C PRO A 138 -0.58 10.11 7.11
N THR A 139 0.57 10.34 7.75
CA THR A 139 1.06 11.69 8.09
C THR A 139 2.18 12.13 7.16
N GLN A 140 3.14 11.25 6.89
CA GLN A 140 4.34 11.57 6.11
C GLN A 140 4.24 11.10 4.65
N HIS A 141 3.36 10.13 4.37
CA HIS A 141 3.15 9.47 3.07
C HIS A 141 4.41 8.89 2.42
N SER A 142 5.53 8.85 3.15
CA SER A 142 6.65 7.94 2.95
C SER A 142 6.28 6.55 3.46
N ALA A 143 7.12 5.55 3.14
CA ALA A 143 6.99 4.23 3.73
C ALA A 143 6.85 4.31 5.27
N LEU A 144 5.82 3.66 5.81
CA LEU A 144 5.53 3.62 7.24
C LEU A 144 6.69 2.97 7.97
N HIS A 145 7.28 3.72 8.90
CA HIS A 145 8.35 3.23 9.76
C HIS A 145 7.85 2.14 10.70
N CYS A 146 8.70 1.15 10.93
CA CYS A 146 8.51 0.08 11.90
C CYS A 146 9.83 -0.21 12.61
N SER A 147 9.74 -0.76 13.81
CA SER A 147 10.93 -1.25 14.52
C SER A 147 11.10 -2.75 14.29
N PRO A 148 12.20 -3.20 13.64
CA PRO A 148 12.43 -4.63 13.42
C PRO A 148 12.47 -5.39 14.75
N SER A 149 11.59 -6.37 14.91
CA SER A 149 11.48 -7.18 16.12
C SER A 149 11.09 -8.63 15.78
N PRO A 150 11.59 -9.62 16.53
CA PRO A 150 11.22 -11.02 16.34
C PRO A 150 9.85 -11.38 16.96
N ILE A 151 9.13 -10.43 17.56
CA ILE A 151 7.85 -10.71 18.26
C ILE A 151 6.69 -9.95 17.63
N THR A 152 6.93 -8.73 17.15
CA THR A 152 5.93 -7.93 16.42
C THR A 152 6.57 -7.25 15.22
N ASP A 153 5.85 -7.15 14.11
CA ASP A 153 6.29 -6.40 12.94
C ASP A 153 5.68 -4.98 12.86
N GLN A 154 4.69 -4.66 13.70
CA GLN A 154 4.03 -3.34 13.75
C GLN A 154 3.38 -2.88 12.42
N CYS A 155 3.39 -3.74 11.40
CA CYS A 155 2.95 -3.39 10.05
C CYS A 155 1.51 -3.83 9.80
N PRO A 156 0.67 -2.97 9.18
CA PRO A 156 -0.72 -3.29 8.90
C PRO A 156 -0.89 -4.38 7.84
N GLY A 157 -1.92 -5.20 7.98
CA GLY A 157 -2.35 -6.13 6.92
C GLY A 157 -1.27 -7.13 6.51
N ASP A 158 -1.01 -7.21 5.21
CA ASP A 158 0.01 -8.07 4.57
C ASP A 158 1.38 -7.41 4.45
N PHE A 159 1.61 -6.24 5.04
CA PHE A 159 2.94 -5.65 5.08
C PHE A 159 3.76 -6.26 6.20
N VAL A 160 5.04 -6.51 5.91
CA VAL A 160 6.02 -6.97 6.88
C VAL A 160 7.06 -5.88 7.11
N CYS A 161 7.56 -5.79 8.34
CA CYS A 161 8.63 -4.88 8.66
C CYS A 161 9.94 -5.37 8.05
N LEU A 162 10.47 -4.62 7.08
CA LEU A 162 11.76 -4.88 6.47
C LEU A 162 12.79 -3.90 7.00
N LYS A 163 13.90 -4.46 7.50
CA LYS A 163 15.06 -3.67 7.88
C LYS A 163 15.86 -3.31 6.63
N LYS A 164 16.02 -2.01 6.37
CA LYS A 164 16.97 -1.46 5.41
C LYS A 164 17.93 -0.54 6.16
N GLU A 165 19.21 -0.91 6.19
CA GLU A 165 20.26 -0.20 6.92
C GLU A 165 19.93 0.01 8.42
N ARG A 166 19.65 1.24 8.83
CA ARG A 166 19.37 1.66 10.22
C ARG A 166 17.88 1.78 10.55
N ALA A 167 16.98 1.68 9.56
CA ALA A 167 15.54 1.89 9.75
C ALA A 167 14.71 0.71 9.22
N GLY A 168 13.60 0.43 9.89
CA GLY A 168 12.60 -0.53 9.42
C GLY A 168 11.44 0.17 8.72
N HIS A 169 10.92 -0.44 7.66
CA HIS A 169 9.74 0.06 6.95
C HIS A 169 8.77 -1.07 6.58
N CYS A 170 7.49 -0.76 6.56
CA CYS A 170 6.43 -1.70 6.19
C CYS A 170 6.35 -1.85 4.67
N CYS A 171 6.72 -3.03 4.19
CA CYS A 171 6.81 -3.34 2.78
C CYS A 171 6.11 -4.68 2.47
N LYS A 172 5.68 -4.86 1.23
CA LYS A 172 5.19 -6.14 0.73
C LYS A 172 5.57 -6.36 -0.74
N PRO A 173 5.72 -7.62 -1.19
CA PRO A 173 5.87 -7.92 -2.61
C PRO A 173 4.70 -7.38 -3.44
N GLN A 174 4.98 -6.87 -4.65
CA GLN A 174 3.95 -6.29 -5.51
C GLN A 174 3.03 -7.35 -6.14
N ARG A 175 3.54 -8.56 -6.40
CA ARG A 175 2.80 -9.66 -7.05
C ARG A 175 3.04 -11.02 -6.39
N GLU A 176 4.31 -11.38 -6.22
CA GLU A 176 4.69 -12.73 -5.80
C GLU A 176 5.10 -12.75 -4.32
N TYR A 177 4.17 -13.17 -3.45
CA TYR A 177 4.44 -13.38 -2.02
C TYR A 177 5.21 -14.67 -1.75
N CYS A 178 5.06 -15.64 -2.64
CA CYS A 178 5.64 -16.97 -2.54
C CYS A 178 6.49 -17.26 -3.78
N PRO A 179 7.51 -18.13 -3.66
CA PRO A 179 8.28 -18.63 -4.79
C PRO A 179 7.40 -19.24 -5.90
N LEU A 180 7.97 -19.33 -7.11
CA LEU A 180 7.29 -19.88 -8.28
C LEU A 180 6.63 -21.25 -7.99
N GLY A 181 5.34 -21.34 -8.31
CA GLY A 181 4.53 -22.55 -8.13
C GLY A 181 3.98 -22.76 -6.71
N GLN A 182 4.32 -21.91 -5.75
CA GLN A 182 3.68 -21.88 -4.44
C GLN A 182 2.62 -20.77 -4.38
N SER A 183 1.61 -20.97 -3.55
CA SER A 183 0.54 -19.99 -3.31
C SER A 183 0.54 -19.53 -1.85
N PRO A 184 0.26 -18.25 -1.57
CA PRO A 184 0.12 -17.76 -0.21
C PRO A 184 -1.16 -18.32 0.44
N LEU A 185 -1.08 -18.65 1.71
CA LEU A 185 -2.26 -18.87 2.54
C LEU A 185 -2.96 -17.54 2.75
N ASN A 186 -4.15 -17.36 2.20
CA ASN A 186 -4.93 -16.15 2.44
C ASN A 186 -5.74 -16.29 3.73
N GLY A 187 -5.74 -15.24 4.56
CA GLY A 187 -6.57 -15.19 5.76
C GLY A 187 -8.06 -15.25 5.43
N THR A 188 -8.82 -16.04 6.20
CA THR A 188 -10.24 -16.36 5.97
C THR A 188 -11.17 -15.16 5.85
N PHE A 189 -10.80 -14.00 6.42
CA PHE A 189 -11.64 -12.79 6.44
C PHE A 189 -11.04 -11.59 5.71
N SER A 190 -9.71 -11.56 5.55
CA SER A 190 -9.02 -10.42 4.96
C SER A 190 -8.80 -10.59 3.46
N GLY A 191 -8.68 -11.83 2.97
CA GLY A 191 -8.19 -12.11 1.61
C GLY A 191 -6.72 -11.73 1.39
N HIS A 192 -6.00 -11.40 2.47
CA HIS A 192 -4.59 -11.02 2.45
C HIS A 192 -3.71 -12.22 2.85
N PRO A 193 -2.47 -12.33 2.33
CA PRO A 193 -1.53 -13.36 2.74
C PRO A 193 -1.31 -13.39 4.26
N GLN A 194 -1.34 -14.58 4.84
CA GLN A 194 -1.08 -14.81 6.25
C GLN A 194 0.40 -14.60 6.54
N LYS A 195 0.68 -13.63 7.42
CA LYS A 195 2.02 -13.39 7.94
C LYS A 195 2.44 -14.51 8.88
N CYS A 196 3.73 -14.79 8.91
CA CYS A 196 4.34 -15.78 9.77
C CYS A 196 5.67 -15.28 10.31
N ASN A 197 6.15 -15.91 11.38
CA ASN A 197 7.41 -15.58 12.02
C ASN A 197 8.27 -16.84 12.19
N LEU A 198 9.48 -16.80 11.64
CA LEU A 198 10.43 -17.92 11.65
C LEU A 198 10.85 -18.35 13.07
N MET A 199 10.79 -17.44 14.04
CA MET A 199 11.14 -17.75 15.44
C MET A 199 10.02 -18.48 16.20
N GLN A 200 8.81 -18.58 15.63
CA GLN A 200 7.65 -19.26 16.23
C GLN A 200 7.37 -20.60 15.54
N SER A 201 8.43 -21.32 15.13
CA SER A 201 8.44 -22.45 14.19
C SER A 201 7.35 -23.52 14.35
N GLN A 202 6.85 -23.76 15.56
CA GLN A 202 5.83 -24.77 15.82
C GLN A 202 4.39 -24.34 15.46
N PHE A 203 4.12 -23.04 15.32
CA PHE A 203 2.79 -22.48 15.06
C PHE A 203 2.78 -21.36 14.01
N ALA A 204 3.90 -21.14 13.33
CA ALA A 204 4.05 -20.05 12.37
C ALA A 204 3.09 -20.19 11.18
N CYS A 205 2.90 -21.42 10.69
CA CYS A 205 2.00 -21.76 9.59
C CYS A 205 1.29 -23.09 9.86
N PRO A 206 0.06 -23.29 9.36
CA PRO A 206 -0.66 -24.56 9.48
C PRO A 206 -0.05 -25.65 8.58
N GLU A 207 -0.50 -26.88 8.77
CA GLU A 207 -0.06 -28.03 7.97
C GLU A 207 -0.25 -27.80 6.46
N GLY A 208 0.76 -28.17 5.66
CA GLY A 208 0.79 -27.91 4.23
C GLY A 208 1.33 -26.54 3.82
N TYR A 209 1.76 -25.72 4.79
CA TYR A 209 2.37 -24.43 4.56
C TYR A 209 3.69 -24.27 5.32
N GLU A 210 4.61 -23.51 4.72
CA GLU A 210 5.91 -23.16 5.30
C GLU A 210 6.06 -21.63 5.33
N CYS A 211 6.75 -21.13 6.35
CA CYS A 211 6.99 -19.70 6.50
C CYS A 211 8.16 -19.26 5.62
N ILE A 212 7.88 -18.44 4.60
CA ILE A 212 8.90 -17.96 3.66
C ILE A 212 9.08 -16.45 3.83
N PRO A 213 10.28 -15.98 4.25
CA PRO A 213 10.57 -14.56 4.32
C PRO A 213 10.77 -14.00 2.91
N PRO A 214 10.18 -12.84 2.57
CA PRO A 214 10.37 -12.21 1.26
C PRO A 214 11.82 -11.72 1.05
N TYR A 215 12.58 -11.52 2.14
CA TYR A 215 13.98 -11.09 2.10
C TYR A 215 14.83 -11.87 3.09
N ARG A 216 16.06 -12.24 2.68
CA ARG A 216 16.99 -13.00 3.53
C ARG A 216 17.26 -12.28 4.85
N GLY A 217 17.24 -13.04 5.94
CA GLY A 217 17.53 -12.53 7.29
C GLY A 217 16.38 -11.79 7.97
N ASN A 218 15.21 -11.67 7.32
CA ASN A 218 14.02 -11.11 7.94
C ASN A 218 13.30 -12.18 8.79
N PRO A 219 12.92 -11.91 10.05
CA PRO A 219 12.22 -12.87 10.89
C PRO A 219 10.77 -13.09 10.47
N TRP A 220 10.19 -12.16 9.70
CA TRP A 220 8.81 -12.20 9.22
C TRP A 220 8.74 -12.62 7.75
N GLY A 221 7.71 -13.39 7.44
CA GLY A 221 7.42 -13.87 6.10
C GLY A 221 5.93 -14.11 5.87
N TYR A 222 5.64 -14.91 4.85
CA TYR A 222 4.29 -15.33 4.51
C TYR A 222 4.20 -16.86 4.50
N CYS A 223 3.05 -17.39 4.90
CA CYS A 223 2.78 -18.82 4.79
C CYS A 223 2.55 -19.20 3.33
N CYS A 224 3.43 -20.03 2.77
CA CYS A 224 3.41 -20.48 1.38
C CYS A 224 3.19 -22.00 1.32
N THR A 225 2.41 -22.48 0.34
CA THR A 225 2.12 -23.91 0.18
C THR A 225 3.41 -24.73 0.03
N THR A 226 3.56 -25.80 0.79
CA THR A 226 4.71 -26.72 0.64
C THR A 226 4.58 -27.64 -0.57
N LYS A 227 3.34 -27.95 -0.98
CA LYS A 227 3.06 -28.69 -2.22
C LYS A 227 3.03 -27.71 -3.39
N ILE A 228 4.00 -27.85 -4.29
CA ILE A 228 4.02 -27.14 -5.57
C ILE A 228 3.13 -27.91 -6.54
N GLU A 229 1.92 -27.42 -6.79
CA GLU A 229 1.10 -27.94 -7.89
C GLU A 229 1.69 -27.46 -9.22
N ALA A 230 2.44 -28.32 -9.89
CA ALA A 230 2.90 -28.04 -11.25
C ALA A 230 1.70 -27.97 -12.20
N ARG A 231 1.48 -26.79 -12.80
CA ARG A 231 0.51 -26.60 -13.89
C ARG A 231 1.26 -26.30 -15.17
N CYS A 232 0.82 -26.93 -16.24
CA CYS A 232 1.34 -26.66 -17.57
C CYS A 232 0.89 -25.26 -18.02
N PRO A 233 1.76 -24.49 -18.73
CA PRO A 233 1.36 -23.25 -19.39
C PRO A 233 0.09 -23.40 -20.23
N GLU A 234 -0.66 -22.31 -20.43
CA GLU A 234 -1.88 -22.36 -21.24
C GLU A 234 -1.62 -22.97 -22.63
N GLY A 235 -2.50 -23.90 -23.02
CA GLY A 235 -2.38 -24.63 -24.30
C GLY A 235 -1.42 -25.83 -24.28
N THR A 236 -0.72 -26.10 -23.18
CA THR A 236 0.17 -27.26 -23.06
C THR A 236 -0.41 -28.35 -22.15
N LYS A 237 0.01 -29.60 -22.35
CA LYS A 237 -0.39 -30.75 -21.54
C LYS A 237 0.83 -31.33 -20.82
N PRO A 238 0.67 -31.87 -19.61
CA PRO A 238 1.77 -32.51 -18.91
C PRO A 238 2.24 -33.74 -19.67
N TYR A 239 3.55 -33.94 -19.73
CA TYR A 239 4.10 -35.23 -20.10
C TYR A 239 3.75 -36.24 -19.01
N LEU A 240 3.17 -37.39 -19.39
CA LEU A 240 2.74 -38.43 -18.45
C LEU A 240 3.69 -39.62 -18.56
N TYR A 241 4.12 -40.18 -17.42
CA TYR A 241 4.85 -41.44 -17.41
C TYR A 241 3.97 -42.55 -17.99
N THR A 242 4.51 -43.33 -18.93
CA THR A 242 3.80 -44.41 -19.63
C THR A 242 3.35 -45.54 -18.71
N GLU A 243 4.00 -45.70 -17.56
CA GLU A 243 3.77 -46.80 -16.62
C GLU A 243 2.57 -46.58 -15.70
N ASN A 244 2.29 -45.33 -15.31
CA ASN A 244 1.30 -45.01 -14.29
C ASN A 244 0.40 -43.80 -14.62
N GLY A 245 0.61 -43.16 -15.78
CA GLY A 245 -0.17 -42.00 -16.21
C GLY A 245 0.03 -40.75 -15.35
N GLN A 246 1.05 -40.71 -14.48
CA GLN A 246 1.32 -39.54 -13.64
C GLN A 246 2.12 -38.47 -14.39
N PRO A 247 1.88 -37.17 -14.14
CA PRO A 247 2.68 -36.09 -14.70
C PRO A 247 4.14 -36.20 -14.30
N GLN A 248 5.05 -36.08 -15.26
CA GLN A 248 6.49 -35.97 -15.01
C GLN A 248 6.77 -34.65 -14.29
N LYS A 249 7.45 -34.76 -13.14
CA LYS A 249 7.82 -33.63 -12.29
C LYS A 249 9.26 -33.24 -12.58
N CYS A 250 9.49 -31.94 -12.70
CA CYS A 250 10.81 -31.38 -12.96
C CYS A 250 11.16 -30.38 -11.87
N THR A 251 12.41 -30.37 -11.42
CA THR A 251 12.90 -29.30 -10.55
C THR A 251 13.03 -28.01 -11.36
N VAL A 252 12.60 -26.88 -10.81
CA VAL A 252 12.80 -25.59 -11.48
C VAL A 252 14.29 -25.34 -11.67
N GLY A 253 14.72 -25.07 -12.90
CA GLY A 253 16.12 -24.79 -13.25
C GLY A 253 16.93 -25.98 -13.78
N VAL A 254 16.35 -27.18 -13.90
CA VAL A 254 16.99 -28.28 -14.65
C VAL A 254 16.42 -28.39 -16.06
N THR A 255 17.30 -28.64 -17.04
CA THR A 255 16.92 -28.83 -18.46
C THR A 255 16.52 -30.25 -18.79
N THR A 256 16.69 -31.18 -17.86
CA THR A 256 16.34 -32.59 -18.01
C THR A 256 15.56 -33.06 -16.79
N CYS A 257 14.37 -33.59 -17.04
CA CYS A 257 13.55 -34.25 -16.04
C CYS A 257 13.79 -35.75 -16.21
N ARG A 258 14.30 -36.41 -15.15
CA ARG A 258 14.36 -37.88 -15.10
C ARG A 258 13.08 -38.36 -14.42
#